data_AF-A0A7C1T6Q1-F1
#
_entry.id   AF-A0A7C1T6Q1-F1
#
_cell.length_a   1.000
_cell.length_b   1.000
_cell.length_c   1.000
_cell.angle_alpha   90.00
_cell.angle_beta   90.00
_cell.angle_gamma   90.00
#
_symmetry.space_group_name_H-M   'P 1'
#
loop_
_entity.id
_entity.type
_entity.pdbx_description
1 polymer ?
#
loop_
_entity_poly.entity_id
_entity_poly.type
_entity_poly.pdbx_seq_one_letter_code
_entity_poly.pdbx_strand_id
1 'polypeptide(L)'
;ATLRLSYKPQFLGEVRFDGTVREYLKESGVDLGSSTLQAELLKPLRITPLLDHTFSELSGGELQRVLVAAALGREANVYLLDEPMAYLDVEQRYAVAKVVKRLTAERGSATIVVEHDVVAIDFLSTTLMVFEGVPGESGTASQPMDMRRGMNTFLGEMGLTFRRDPQTKRPRINKPGSWLDRYQKEVLKEYYYVIAEEKEET
;
A
#
# COMPACT_ATOMS: atom_id res chain seq x y z
N ALA A 1 3.15 -11.79 26.52
CA ALA A 1 3.50 -10.50 25.91
C ALA A 1 2.23 -9.87 25.36
N THR A 2 1.97 -8.58 25.60
CA THR A 2 0.76 -7.89 25.11
C THR A 2 0.99 -7.44 23.68
N LEU A 3 0.15 -7.88 22.75
CA LEU A 3 0.20 -7.47 21.34
C LEU A 3 -0.28 -6.02 21.22
N ARG A 4 0.54 -5.15 20.64
CA ARG A 4 0.19 -3.76 20.33
C ARG A 4 -0.20 -3.65 18.86
N LEU A 5 -1.35 -3.04 18.59
CA LEU A 5 -1.86 -2.81 17.24
C LEU A 5 -1.87 -1.32 16.92
N SER A 6 -1.52 -0.99 15.68
CA SER A 6 -1.72 0.32 15.11
C SER A 6 -2.62 0.27 13.88
N TYR A 7 -3.61 1.16 13.78
CA TYR A 7 -4.58 1.17 12.69
C TYR A 7 -4.68 2.55 12.03
N LYS A 8 -4.68 2.57 10.69
CA LYS A 8 -5.12 3.69 9.86
C LYS A 8 -6.45 3.30 9.18
N PRO A 9 -7.56 4.04 9.41
CA PRO A 9 -8.87 3.72 8.83
C PRO A 9 -9.02 4.14 7.36
N GLN A 10 -9.90 3.47 6.61
CA GLN A 10 -10.18 3.76 5.20
C GLN A 10 -10.75 5.17 5.03
N PHE A 11 -11.84 5.47 5.75
CA PHE A 11 -12.60 6.71 5.61
C PHE A 11 -12.05 7.84 6.48
N LEU A 12 -11.55 8.89 5.82
CA LEU A 12 -10.99 10.06 6.49
C LEU A 12 -12.02 10.84 7.32
N GLY A 13 -13.28 10.87 6.90
CA GLY A 13 -14.35 11.65 7.56
C GLY A 13 -14.75 11.15 8.95
N GLU A 14 -14.35 9.93 9.30
CA GLU A 14 -14.56 9.37 10.64
C GLU A 14 -13.54 9.90 11.66
N VAL A 15 -12.40 10.41 11.18
CA VAL A 15 -11.38 11.00 12.05
C VAL A 15 -11.65 12.48 12.20
N ARG A 16 -12.10 12.87 13.39
CA ARG A 16 -12.26 14.27 13.78
C ARG A 16 -11.32 14.59 14.92
N PHE A 17 -10.65 15.71 14.80
CA PHE A 17 -9.75 16.23 15.82
C PHE A 17 -9.87 17.75 15.84
N ASP A 18 -9.95 18.31 17.04
CA ASP A 18 -10.01 19.76 17.25
C ASP A 18 -8.65 20.22 17.76
N GLY A 19 -7.80 20.69 16.84
CA GLY A 19 -6.44 21.08 17.11
C GLY A 19 -5.53 20.97 15.89
N THR A 20 -4.23 21.11 16.14
CA THR A 20 -3.17 21.10 15.13
C THR A 20 -2.69 19.68 14.80
N VAL A 21 -2.04 19.53 13.64
CA VAL A 21 -1.36 18.28 13.27
C VAL A 21 -0.34 17.85 14.32
N ARG A 22 0.41 18.79 14.88
CA ARG A 22 1.39 18.54 15.93
C ARG A 22 0.76 17.92 17.18
N GLU A 23 -0.39 18.45 17.61
CA GLU A 23 -1.11 17.95 18.79
C GLU A 23 -1.63 16.54 18.54
N TYR A 24 -2.29 16.30 17.40
CA TYR A 24 -2.78 14.97 17.05
C TYR A 24 -1.68 13.91 16.98
N LEU A 25 -0.53 14.23 16.37
CA LEU A 25 0.59 13.29 16.28
C LEU A 25 1.14 12.97 17.66
N LYS A 26 1.24 13.97 18.56
CA LYS A 26 1.65 13.73 19.95
C LYS A 26 0.64 12.85 20.69
N GLU A 27 -0.66 13.12 20.57
CA GLU A 27 -1.73 12.31 21.18
C GLU A 27 -1.78 10.88 20.62
N SER A 28 -1.41 10.72 19.35
CA SER A 28 -1.28 9.41 18.69
C SER A 28 -0.03 8.63 19.13
N GLY A 29 0.80 9.22 20.01
CA GLY A 29 2.02 8.60 20.54
C GLY A 29 3.24 8.71 19.63
N VAL A 30 3.26 9.68 18.71
CA VAL A 30 4.41 9.95 17.83
C VAL A 30 5.40 10.86 18.54
N ASP A 31 6.64 10.39 18.70
CA ASP A 31 7.73 11.22 19.23
C ASP A 31 8.28 12.17 18.16
N LEU A 32 7.75 13.40 18.14
CA LEU A 32 8.20 14.46 17.23
C LEU A 32 9.64 14.95 17.51
N GLY A 33 10.20 14.63 18.68
CA GLY A 33 11.59 14.95 19.05
C GLY A 33 12.61 14.00 18.43
N SER A 34 12.20 12.80 18.03
CA SER A 34 13.07 11.79 17.43
C SER A 34 13.56 12.22 16.05
N SER A 35 14.88 12.43 15.93
CA SER A 35 15.54 12.75 14.65
C SER A 35 15.36 11.64 13.62
N THR A 36 15.32 10.39 14.07
CA THR A 36 15.04 9.20 13.25
C THR A 36 13.63 9.26 12.66
N LEU A 37 12.60 9.46 13.48
CA LEU A 37 11.21 9.58 12.99
C LEU A 37 11.04 10.79 12.06
N GLN A 38 11.73 11.89 12.34
CA GLN A 38 11.71 13.03 11.43
C GLN A 38 12.30 12.68 10.05
N ALA A 39 13.44 12.00 9.99
CA ALA A 39 14.11 11.63 8.75
C ALA A 39 13.39 10.51 7.99
N GLU A 40 12.81 9.55 8.71
CA GLU A 40 12.26 8.32 8.12
C GLU A 40 10.75 8.36 7.90
N LEU A 41 10.03 9.24 8.58
CA LEU A 41 8.57 9.30 8.49
C LEU A 41 8.08 10.69 8.10
N LEU A 42 8.41 11.72 8.89
CA LEU A 42 7.80 13.04 8.70
C LEU A 42 8.30 13.75 7.43
N LYS A 43 9.61 13.72 7.16
CA LYS A 43 10.18 14.34 5.95
C LYS A 43 9.73 13.62 4.67
N PRO A 44 9.84 12.27 4.55
CA PRO A 44 9.40 11.57 3.34
C PRO A 44 7.91 11.74 3.04
N LEU A 45 7.07 11.81 4.08
CA LEU A 45 5.63 12.04 3.94
C LEU A 45 5.25 13.53 3.88
N ARG A 46 6.23 14.45 3.84
CA ARG A 46 6.04 15.91 3.81
C ARG A 46 5.08 16.41 4.89
N ILE A 47 5.23 15.92 6.12
CA ILE A 47 4.41 16.28 7.29
C ILE A 47 4.95 17.51 8.00
N THR A 48 6.26 17.74 7.96
CA THR A 48 6.91 18.86 8.66
C THR A 48 6.24 20.23 8.38
N PRO A 49 5.89 20.58 7.13
CA PRO A 49 5.21 21.85 6.85
C PRO A 49 3.77 21.93 7.39
N LEU A 50 3.15 20.78 7.68
CA LEU A 50 1.76 20.68 8.10
C LEU A 50 1.59 20.74 9.63
N LEU A 51 2.68 20.66 10.40
CA LEU A 51 2.61 20.48 11.85
C LEU A 51 1.77 21.54 12.57
N ASP A 52 1.80 22.78 12.10
CA ASP A 52 1.11 23.90 12.74
C ASP A 52 -0.24 24.23 12.08
N HIS A 53 -0.66 23.46 11.06
CA HIS A 53 -1.98 23.57 10.45
C HIS A 53 -3.02 22.90 11.34
N THR A 54 -4.25 23.41 11.32
CA THR A 54 -5.38 22.76 12.00
C THR A 54 -5.90 21.57 11.18
N PHE A 55 -6.47 20.57 11.86
CA PHE A 55 -7.04 19.39 11.22
C PHE A 55 -8.12 19.72 10.18
N SER A 56 -8.94 20.74 10.46
CA SER A 56 -10.02 21.20 9.59
C SER A 56 -9.55 21.86 8.30
N GLU A 57 -8.29 22.32 8.23
CA GLU A 57 -7.73 23.01 7.07
C GLU A 57 -7.06 22.05 6.07
N LEU A 58 -6.85 20.80 6.45
CA LEU A 58 -6.13 19.83 5.61
C LEU A 58 -6.98 19.39 4.41
N SER A 59 -6.36 19.36 3.23
CA SER A 59 -6.88 18.63 2.09
C SER A 59 -6.93 17.12 2.38
N GLY A 60 -7.73 16.37 1.61
CA GLY A 60 -7.83 14.91 1.78
C GLY A 60 -6.48 14.19 1.69
N GLY A 61 -5.61 14.61 0.77
CA GLY A 61 -4.27 14.03 0.63
C GLY A 61 -3.30 14.43 1.76
N GLU A 62 -3.45 15.63 2.33
CA GLU A 62 -2.69 16.02 3.54
C GLU A 62 -3.15 15.23 4.76
N LEU A 63 -4.46 15.17 4.99
CA LEU A 63 -5.05 14.40 6.08
C LEU A 63 -4.64 12.92 5.98
N GLN A 64 -4.74 12.32 4.79
CA GLN A 64 -4.29 10.96 4.55
C GLN A 64 -2.83 10.73 4.98
N ARG A 65 -1.90 11.62 4.58
CA ARG A 65 -0.49 11.50 4.96
C ARG A 65 -0.29 11.66 6.46
N VAL A 66 -1.04 12.56 7.11
CA VAL A 66 -1.03 12.73 8.57
C VAL A 66 -1.50 11.46 9.28
N LEU A 67 -2.60 10.84 8.83
CA LEU A 67 -3.09 9.60 9.44
C LEU A 67 -2.14 8.42 9.25
N VAL A 68 -1.52 8.31 8.07
CA VAL A 68 -0.47 7.32 7.82
C VAL A 68 0.72 7.57 8.76
N ALA A 69 1.15 8.83 8.92
CA ALA A 69 2.21 9.19 9.84
C ALA A 69 1.85 8.91 11.31
N ALA A 70 0.61 9.15 11.73
CA ALA A 70 0.15 8.82 13.07
C ALA A 70 0.18 7.31 13.32
N ALA A 71 -0.33 6.52 12.37
CA ALA A 71 -0.36 5.07 12.47
C ALA A 71 1.05 4.46 12.50
N LEU A 72 1.97 4.95 11.66
CA LEU A 72 3.34 4.45 11.60
C LEU A 72 4.27 5.07 12.64
N GLY A 73 3.90 6.21 13.24
CA GLY A 73 4.76 6.94 14.17
C GLY A 73 4.84 6.31 15.56
N ARG A 74 3.83 5.54 15.96
CA ARG A 74 3.83 4.77 17.22
C ARG A 74 4.44 3.37 17.06
N GLU A 75 5.00 2.84 18.13
CA GLU A 75 5.49 1.46 18.18
C GLU A 75 4.34 0.45 18.33
N ALA A 76 4.23 -0.46 17.36
CA ALA A 76 3.26 -1.55 17.36
C ALA A 76 3.89 -2.85 16.84
N ASN A 77 3.31 -3.98 17.24
CA ASN A 77 3.69 -5.30 16.72
C ASN A 77 3.01 -5.57 15.38
N VAL A 78 1.80 -5.02 15.19
CA VAL A 78 1.00 -5.15 13.98
C VAL A 78 0.49 -3.79 13.53
N TYR A 79 0.70 -3.44 12.27
CA TYR A 79 0.13 -2.26 11.62
C TYR A 79 -0.95 -2.70 10.63
N LEU A 80 -2.13 -2.12 10.73
CA LEU A 80 -3.24 -2.28 9.79
C LEU A 80 -3.44 -0.96 9.06
N LEU A 81 -3.23 -0.95 7.75
CA LEU A 81 -3.35 0.25 6.92
C LEU A 81 -4.41 0.01 5.86
N ASP A 82 -5.56 0.67 6.02
CA ASP A 82 -6.67 0.53 5.08
C ASP A 82 -6.65 1.67 4.05
N GLU A 83 -6.38 1.29 2.80
CA GLU A 83 -6.13 2.18 1.66
C GLU A 83 -5.25 3.40 2.00
N PRO A 84 -4.00 3.18 2.47
CA PRO A 84 -3.09 4.26 2.85
C PRO A 84 -2.69 5.17 1.68
N MET A 85 -2.98 4.80 0.43
CA MET A 85 -2.63 5.57 -0.77
C MET A 85 -3.81 6.32 -1.42
N ALA A 86 -5.01 6.24 -0.83
CA ALA A 86 -6.16 7.02 -1.29
C ALA A 86 -5.86 8.53 -1.28
N TYR A 87 -6.40 9.26 -2.26
CA TYR A 87 -6.21 10.72 -2.44
C TYR A 87 -4.77 11.20 -2.72
N LEU A 88 -3.79 10.29 -2.77
CA LEU A 88 -2.38 10.65 -3.00
C LEU A 88 -2.04 10.64 -4.49
N ASP A 89 -1.18 11.58 -4.89
CA ASP A 89 -0.53 11.59 -6.20
C ASP A 89 0.54 10.48 -6.33
N VAL A 90 1.02 10.23 -7.55
CA VAL A 90 1.96 9.14 -7.84
C VAL A 90 3.26 9.20 -7.02
N GLU A 91 3.77 10.41 -6.73
CA GLU A 91 5.01 10.59 -5.95
C GLU A 91 4.75 10.27 -4.48
N GLN A 92 3.63 10.77 -3.94
CA GLN A 92 3.21 10.54 -2.58
C GLN A 92 2.88 9.08 -2.30
N ARG A 93 2.22 8.38 -3.24
CA ARG A 93 1.97 6.93 -3.14
C ARG A 93 3.28 6.15 -3.02
N TYR A 94 4.25 6.47 -3.87
CA TYR A 94 5.57 5.84 -3.82
C TYR A 94 6.30 6.14 -2.50
N ALA A 95 6.21 7.37 -2.00
CA ALA A 95 6.78 7.75 -0.71
C ALA A 95 6.16 6.96 0.44
N VAL A 96 4.82 6.85 0.49
CA VAL A 96 4.10 6.03 1.48
C VAL A 96 4.53 4.57 1.39
N ALA A 97 4.53 4.00 0.18
CA ALA A 97 4.91 2.61 -0.03
C ALA A 97 6.32 2.32 0.49
N LYS A 98 7.28 3.21 0.18
CA LYS A 98 8.67 3.11 0.61
C LYS A 98 8.81 3.20 2.13
N VAL A 99 8.10 4.13 2.77
CA VAL A 99 8.11 4.30 4.23
C VAL A 99 7.53 3.07 4.92
N VAL A 100 6.37 2.58 4.47
CA VAL A 100 5.72 1.38 5.03
C VAL A 100 6.65 0.17 4.94
N LYS A 101 7.20 -0.10 3.76
CA LYS A 101 8.11 -1.24 3.54
C LYS A 101 9.34 -1.17 4.44
N ARG A 102 9.97 0.01 4.51
CA ARG A 102 11.16 0.22 5.33
C ARG A 102 10.87 0.01 6.81
N LEU A 103 9.89 0.74 7.36
CA LEU A 103 9.59 0.68 8.79
C LEU A 103 9.13 -0.71 9.24
N THR A 104 8.38 -1.42 8.38
CA THR A 104 7.98 -2.81 8.64
C THR A 104 9.21 -3.71 8.81
N ALA A 105 10.19 -3.59 7.91
CA ALA A 105 11.41 -4.39 7.95
C ALA A 105 12.30 -4.03 9.15
N GLU A 106 12.54 -2.74 9.38
CA GLU A 106 13.43 -2.25 10.46
C GLU A 106 12.88 -2.59 11.86
N ARG A 107 11.56 -2.55 12.03
CA ARG A 107 10.91 -2.84 13.33
C ARG A 107 10.62 -4.32 13.54
N GLY A 108 10.78 -5.17 12.52
CA GLY A 108 10.37 -6.57 12.58
C GLY A 108 8.89 -6.76 12.91
N SER A 109 8.05 -5.80 12.51
CA SER A 109 6.60 -5.81 12.75
C SER A 109 5.86 -6.48 11.60
N ALA A 110 4.64 -6.96 11.84
CA ALA A 110 3.74 -7.34 10.76
C ALA A 110 2.97 -6.10 10.27
N THR A 111 2.83 -5.93 8.96
CA THR A 111 2.01 -4.86 8.37
C THR A 111 1.05 -5.45 7.36
N ILE A 112 -0.24 -5.24 7.59
CA ILE A 112 -1.32 -5.64 6.68
C ILE A 112 -1.80 -4.36 5.99
N VAL A 113 -1.79 -4.38 4.67
CA VAL A 113 -2.20 -3.25 3.84
C VAL A 113 -3.35 -3.69 2.94
N VAL A 114 -4.46 -2.95 2.97
CA VAL A 114 -5.55 -3.08 2.01
C VAL A 114 -5.31 -2.06 0.90
N GLU A 115 -5.19 -2.52 -0.33
CA GLU A 115 -4.97 -1.67 -1.51
C GLU A 115 -5.66 -2.26 -2.74
N HIS A 116 -5.96 -1.40 -3.71
CA HIS A 116 -6.50 -1.78 -5.01
C HIS A 116 -5.49 -1.57 -6.16
N ASP A 117 -4.35 -0.91 -5.89
CA ASP A 117 -3.29 -0.66 -6.86
C ASP A 117 -2.30 -1.84 -6.90
N VAL A 118 -2.33 -2.60 -8.00
CA VAL A 118 -1.44 -3.76 -8.24
C VAL A 118 0.05 -3.41 -8.14
N VAL A 119 0.46 -2.20 -8.56
CA VAL A 119 1.86 -1.77 -8.49
C VAL A 119 2.26 -1.50 -7.04
N ALA A 120 1.36 -0.93 -6.25
CA ALA A 120 1.59 -0.71 -4.82
C ALA A 120 1.67 -2.05 -4.06
N ILE A 121 0.72 -2.95 -4.33
CA ILE A 121 0.68 -4.31 -3.75
C ILE A 121 1.98 -5.05 -4.04
N ASP A 122 2.42 -5.06 -5.31
CA ASP A 122 3.69 -5.68 -5.72
C ASP A 122 4.90 -5.10 -4.98
N PHE A 123 4.95 -3.78 -4.86
CA PHE A 123 6.09 -3.12 -4.22
C PHE A 123 6.16 -3.42 -2.73
N LEU A 124 5.01 -3.44 -2.04
CA LEU A 124 4.90 -3.55 -0.59
C LEU A 124 5.01 -4.99 -0.08
N SER A 125 4.42 -5.93 -0.80
CA SER A 125 3.95 -7.18 -0.19
C SER A 125 4.92 -8.34 -0.40
N THR A 126 5.08 -9.15 0.63
CA THR A 126 5.75 -10.47 0.55
C THR A 126 4.74 -11.60 0.37
N THR A 127 3.53 -11.42 0.88
CA THR A 127 2.40 -12.35 0.80
C THR A 127 1.13 -11.58 0.49
N LEU A 128 0.15 -12.25 -0.11
CA LEU A 128 -1.14 -11.69 -0.48
C LEU A 128 -2.28 -12.50 0.14
N MET A 129 -3.36 -11.83 0.52
CA MET A 129 -4.66 -12.43 0.81
C MET A 129 -5.66 -11.92 -0.22
N VAL A 130 -6.27 -12.82 -0.97
CA VAL A 130 -7.33 -12.52 -1.93
C VAL A 130 -8.69 -12.65 -1.24
N PHE A 131 -9.56 -11.68 -1.47
CA PHE A 131 -10.96 -11.68 -1.04
C PHE A 131 -11.84 -11.92 -2.27
N GLU A 132 -12.75 -12.87 -2.16
CA GLU A 132 -13.67 -13.29 -3.22
C GLU A 132 -15.10 -13.24 -2.72
N GLY A 133 -16.08 -13.07 -3.61
CA GLY A 133 -17.50 -13.09 -3.25
C GLY A 133 -18.36 -12.13 -4.07
N VAL A 134 -19.51 -11.78 -3.51
CA VAL A 134 -20.49 -10.87 -4.11
C VAL A 134 -20.62 -9.63 -3.22
N PRO A 135 -20.22 -8.43 -3.70
CA PRO A 135 -20.30 -7.20 -2.91
C PRO A 135 -21.69 -6.96 -2.33
N GLY A 136 -21.76 -6.75 -1.02
CA GLY A 136 -23.02 -6.54 -0.29
C GLY A 136 -23.77 -7.82 0.12
N GLU A 137 -23.30 -9.01 -0.31
CA GLU A 137 -23.97 -10.29 -0.02
C GLU A 137 -23.08 -11.26 0.75
N SER A 138 -21.91 -11.61 0.19
CA SER A 138 -21.00 -12.60 0.79
C SER A 138 -19.55 -12.34 0.41
N GLY A 139 -18.61 -12.71 1.30
CA GLY A 139 -17.19 -12.59 1.05
C GLY A 139 -16.39 -13.64 1.81
N THR A 140 -15.37 -14.20 1.17
CA THR A 140 -14.42 -15.14 1.77
C THR A 140 -13.00 -14.65 1.57
N ALA A 141 -12.19 -14.71 2.64
CA ALA A 141 -10.78 -14.38 2.58
C ALA A 141 -9.94 -15.66 2.50
N SER A 142 -9.01 -15.68 1.57
CA SER A 142 -8.00 -16.75 1.48
C SER A 142 -6.95 -16.63 2.60
N GLN A 143 -6.24 -17.72 2.87
CA GLN A 143 -5.06 -17.68 3.71
C GLN A 143 -3.94 -16.86 3.02
N PRO A 144 -3.03 -16.22 3.78
CA PRO A 144 -1.86 -15.57 3.20
C PRO A 144 -1.07 -16.54 2.32
N MET A 145 -0.83 -16.15 1.08
CA MET A 145 -0.08 -16.93 0.10
C MET A 145 1.04 -16.11 -0.53
N ASP A 146 1.98 -16.75 -1.21
CA ASP A 146 3.02 -16.04 -1.93
C ASP A 146 2.42 -15.15 -3.03
N MET A 147 3.16 -14.10 -3.38
CA MET A 147 2.71 -13.11 -4.37
C MET A 147 2.37 -13.71 -5.73
N ARG A 148 3.10 -14.74 -6.18
CA ARG A 148 2.86 -15.33 -7.49
C ARG A 148 1.53 -16.06 -7.49
N ARG A 149 1.29 -16.92 -6.51
CA ARG A 149 0.04 -17.67 -6.39
C ARG A 149 -1.16 -16.73 -6.21
N GLY A 150 -1.07 -15.79 -5.27
CA GLY A 150 -2.17 -14.87 -4.98
C GLY A 150 -2.55 -13.99 -6.16
N MET A 151 -1.56 -13.40 -6.82
CA MET A 151 -1.83 -12.56 -8.00
C MET A 151 -2.34 -13.38 -9.19
N ASN A 152 -1.91 -14.63 -9.37
CA ASN A 152 -2.45 -15.49 -10.42
C ASN A 152 -3.91 -15.86 -10.17
N THR A 153 -4.30 -16.14 -8.92
CA THR A 153 -5.71 -16.34 -8.55
C THR A 153 -6.52 -15.08 -8.85
N PHE A 154 -6.16 -13.95 -8.24
CA PHE A 154 -6.90 -12.69 -8.38
C PHE A 154 -7.01 -12.21 -9.84
N LEU A 155 -5.89 -12.16 -10.57
CA LEU A 155 -5.88 -11.69 -11.95
C LEU A 155 -6.54 -12.69 -12.92
N GLY A 156 -6.51 -13.98 -12.59
CA GLY A 156 -7.21 -15.03 -13.30
C GLY A 156 -8.71 -14.82 -13.33
N GLU A 157 -9.30 -14.53 -12.16
CA GLU A 157 -10.71 -14.20 -12.02
C GLU A 157 -11.10 -12.92 -12.76
N MET A 158 -10.23 -11.90 -12.70
CA MET A 158 -10.43 -10.64 -13.43
C MET A 158 -10.21 -10.76 -14.95
N GLY A 159 -9.64 -11.89 -15.43
CA GLY A 159 -9.29 -12.07 -16.83
C GLY A 159 -8.20 -11.11 -17.33
N LEU A 160 -7.33 -10.61 -16.44
CA LEU A 160 -6.27 -9.65 -16.74
C LEU A 160 -4.89 -10.32 -16.65
N THR A 161 -3.94 -9.90 -17.49
CA THR A 161 -2.57 -10.42 -17.42
C THR A 161 -1.55 -9.31 -17.25
N PHE A 162 -0.51 -9.58 -16.45
CA PHE A 162 0.56 -8.66 -16.16
C PHE A 162 1.92 -9.31 -16.45
N ARG A 163 2.78 -8.55 -17.12
CA ARG A 163 4.18 -8.90 -17.38
C ARG A 163 5.12 -8.08 -16.51
N ARG A 164 6.37 -8.52 -16.38
CA ARG A 164 7.47 -7.75 -15.80
C ARG A 164 8.16 -6.96 -16.88
N ASP A 165 8.29 -5.66 -16.65
CA ASP A 165 9.17 -4.80 -17.43
C ASP A 165 10.64 -5.26 -17.27
N PRO A 166 11.40 -5.50 -18.36
CA PRO A 166 12.75 -6.06 -18.25
C PRO A 166 13.72 -5.18 -17.48
N GLN A 167 13.59 -3.86 -17.61
CA GLN A 167 14.51 -2.87 -17.01
C GLN A 167 14.07 -2.51 -15.60
N THR A 168 12.82 -2.08 -15.44
CA THR A 168 12.32 -1.56 -14.16
C THR A 168 11.80 -2.66 -13.24
N LYS A 169 11.61 -3.88 -13.76
CA LYS A 169 10.96 -5.01 -13.08
C LYS A 169 9.53 -4.70 -12.60
N ARG A 170 8.94 -3.57 -12.98
CA ARG A 170 7.58 -3.21 -12.58
C ARG A 170 6.55 -4.10 -13.29
N PRO A 171 5.43 -4.41 -12.63
CA PRO A 171 4.33 -5.10 -13.29
C PRO A 171 3.68 -4.15 -14.30
N ARG A 172 3.45 -4.64 -15.52
CA ARG A 172 2.80 -3.92 -16.61
C ARG A 172 1.65 -4.75 -17.16
N ILE A 173 0.49 -4.13 -17.27
CA ILE A 173 -0.68 -4.76 -17.86
C ILE A 173 -0.45 -5.06 -19.34
N ASN A 174 -0.90 -6.23 -19.80
CA ASN A 174 -0.98 -6.55 -21.21
C ASN A 174 -2.28 -5.97 -21.79
N LYS A 175 -2.22 -5.46 -23.03
CA LYS A 175 -3.45 -5.07 -23.74
C LYS A 175 -4.32 -6.33 -23.92
N PRO A 176 -5.63 -6.28 -23.62
CA PRO A 176 -6.53 -7.40 -23.83
C PRO A 176 -6.45 -7.90 -25.27
N GLY A 177 -6.31 -9.21 -25.47
CA GLY A 177 -6.21 -9.81 -26.80
C GLY A 177 -4.88 -9.55 -27.52
N SER A 178 -3.87 -8.97 -26.87
CA SER A 178 -2.51 -9.00 -27.41
C SER A 178 -1.97 -10.44 -27.49
N TRP A 179 -0.95 -10.68 -28.32
CA TRP A 179 -0.33 -12.00 -28.42
C TRP A 179 0.11 -12.52 -27.05
N LEU A 180 0.75 -11.65 -26.26
CA LEU A 180 1.25 -12.01 -24.94
C LEU A 180 0.11 -12.26 -23.92
N ASP A 181 -0.99 -11.51 -23.99
CA ASP A 181 -2.19 -11.76 -23.15
C ASP A 181 -2.78 -13.15 -23.45
N ARG A 182 -2.96 -13.49 -24.72
CA ARG A 182 -3.44 -14.83 -25.12
C ARG A 182 -2.47 -15.93 -24.72
N TYR A 183 -1.17 -15.73 -24.97
CA TYR A 183 -0.15 -16.71 -24.62
C TYR A 183 -0.12 -16.99 -23.11
N GLN A 184 -0.21 -15.94 -22.29
CA GLN A 184 -0.30 -16.05 -20.83
C GLN A 184 -1.56 -16.83 -20.39
N LYS A 185 -2.72 -16.51 -20.95
CA LYS A 185 -4.01 -17.15 -20.61
C LYS A 185 -4.17 -18.58 -21.11
N GLU A 186 -3.73 -18.86 -22.33
CA GLU A 186 -4.05 -20.11 -23.03
C GLU A 186 -2.94 -21.16 -22.86
N VAL A 187 -1.68 -20.72 -22.92
CA VAL A 187 -0.52 -21.61 -22.94
C VAL A 187 0.12 -21.69 -21.56
N LEU A 188 0.54 -20.55 -21.00
CA LEU A 188 1.28 -20.56 -19.72
C LEU A 188 0.37 -20.81 -18.52
N LYS A 189 -0.90 -20.40 -18.60
CA LYS A 189 -1.81 -20.31 -17.44
C LYS A 189 -1.21 -19.46 -16.32
N GLU A 190 -0.44 -18.43 -16.70
CA GLU A 190 0.20 -17.48 -15.80
C GLU A 190 -0.24 -16.05 -16.13
N TYR A 191 -0.98 -15.45 -15.21
CA TYR A 191 -1.52 -14.10 -15.26
C TYR A 191 -0.59 -13.08 -14.61
N TYR A 192 0.42 -13.53 -13.87
CA TYR A 192 1.39 -12.71 -13.16
C TYR A 192 2.80 -13.33 -13.22
N TYR A 193 3.84 -12.49 -13.19
CA TYR A 193 5.28 -12.86 -13.20
C TYR A 193 5.89 -13.34 -14.53
N VAL A 194 5.35 -12.95 -15.69
CA VAL A 194 6.00 -13.27 -16.98
C VAL A 194 6.97 -12.17 -17.40
N ILE A 195 8.25 -12.50 -17.60
CA ILE A 195 9.24 -11.56 -18.15
C ILE A 195 8.95 -11.39 -19.65
N ALA A 196 8.77 -10.16 -20.12
CA ALA A 196 8.80 -9.92 -21.55
C ALA A 196 10.23 -10.08 -22.04
N GLU A 197 10.48 -11.02 -22.94
CA GLU A 197 11.70 -10.98 -23.75
C GLU A 197 11.65 -9.74 -24.64
N GLU A 198 12.74 -8.99 -24.73
CA GLU A 198 12.91 -7.98 -25.77
C GLU A 198 12.95 -8.71 -27.10
N LYS A 199 11.81 -8.75 -27.81
CA LYS A 199 11.84 -9.09 -29.23
C LYS A 199 12.31 -7.83 -29.94
N GLU A 200 13.53 -7.86 -30.47
CA GLU A 200 13.94 -6.95 -31.53
C GLU A 200 12.86 -7.00 -32.61
N GLU A 201 12.16 -5.89 -32.80
CA GLU A 201 11.30 -5.69 -33.97
C GLU A 201 12.21 -5.83 -35.20
N THR A 202 12.12 -6.98 -35.87
CA THR A 202 12.72 -7.22 -37.19
C THR A 202 11.67 -6.98 -38.26
#